data_AF-A0A834ZXH4-F1
#
_entry.id   AF-A0A834ZXH4-F1
#
_cell.length_a   1.000
_cell.length_b   1.000
_cell.length_c   1.000
_cell.angle_alpha   90.00
_cell.angle_beta   90.00
_cell.angle_gamma   90.00
#
_symmetry.space_group_name_H-M   'P 1'
#
loop_
_entity.id
_entity.type
_entity.pdbx_description
1 polymer ?
#
loop_
_entity_poly.entity_id
_entity_poly.type
_entity_poly.pdbx_seq_one_letter_code
_entity_poly.pdbx_strand_id
1 'polypeptide(L)'
;MSSIQNLEQHARGLVDPDTPIQLRIKLATNVRDSLEIAHTAEYSKFLKCYFRAFSIILTDLTTPQLCENPDHKLRNIVLDILNRLPHIEVLRPFVQDLFRLALQVLTLDNEENGLICIRIIFDLLRNFRPTLETEVQPFLDFVCKIYQNFGVTVSYFFKDGVGGEDSNPLDALGQVARAYTGAGELNPSTRSFKMVMESPLVVMFLFQLYGGLVQTNIPHLLPLMVAAISVPGPEMVHPRLKNHFIELKGAQVKTVSFLTYLLKSFADYIRPHEEIICKSIVNLLITCPDSVSIRKELLVASKHVLGTDFKQGLFPLIDMLLEERDLVGSGRACLETLKPLAYSLLAEIVHHVRGDLSLSQLSRIIYLFSSNMHDASLSLSIHTTCARLMLNLVEPIFEKGVDQPAMDEARILLGRILDAFVGKFGTFKRTTPQVYNNQHWSEVCYAAMLFHIL
;
A
#
# COMPACT_ATOMS: atom_id res chain seq x y z
N MET A 1 -26.34 -30.00 9.50
CA MET A 1 -26.76 -28.82 8.72
C MET A 1 -27.95 -29.23 7.87
N SER A 2 -29.08 -28.53 7.96
CA SER A 2 -30.29 -28.86 7.18
C SER A 2 -30.13 -28.33 5.76
N SER A 3 -30.04 -29.22 4.76
CA SER A 3 -30.07 -28.84 3.35
C SER A 3 -31.36 -28.08 3.02
N ILE A 4 -31.26 -26.97 2.29
CA ILE A 4 -32.42 -26.17 1.88
C ILE A 4 -33.19 -26.95 0.80
N GLN A 5 -34.26 -27.64 1.20
CA GLN A 5 -35.02 -28.53 0.32
C GLN A 5 -35.77 -27.79 -0.80
N ASN A 6 -36.22 -26.55 -0.56
CA ASN A 6 -36.93 -25.73 -1.56
C ASN A 6 -36.37 -24.30 -1.63
N LEU A 7 -35.46 -24.07 -2.60
CA LEU A 7 -34.80 -22.77 -2.80
C LEU A 7 -35.78 -21.65 -3.11
N GLU A 8 -36.86 -21.92 -3.84
CA GLU A 8 -37.81 -20.89 -4.26
C GLU A 8 -38.67 -20.41 -3.09
N GLN A 9 -39.22 -21.33 -2.30
CA GLN A 9 -39.97 -20.98 -1.10
C GLN A 9 -39.08 -20.26 -0.07
N HIS A 10 -37.83 -20.70 0.08
CA HIS A 10 -36.87 -20.06 0.97
C HIS A 10 -36.52 -18.64 0.49
N ALA A 11 -36.30 -18.43 -0.80
CA ALA A 11 -36.07 -17.10 -1.38
C ALA A 11 -37.29 -16.18 -1.22
N ARG A 12 -38.52 -16.71 -1.31
CA ARG A 12 -39.75 -15.94 -1.04
C ARG A 12 -39.81 -15.44 0.40
N GLY A 13 -39.44 -16.28 1.37
CA GLY A 13 -39.36 -15.87 2.79
C GLY A 13 -38.32 -14.77 3.06
N LEU A 14 -37.28 -14.65 2.23
CA LEU A 14 -36.30 -13.57 2.36
C LEU A 14 -36.86 -12.20 1.93
N VAL A 15 -37.77 -12.19 0.94
CA VAL A 15 -38.33 -10.94 0.37
C VAL A 15 -39.69 -10.57 0.92
N ASP A 16 -40.34 -11.48 1.65
CA ASP A 16 -41.65 -11.25 2.26
C ASP A 16 -41.60 -10.05 3.23
N PRO A 17 -42.38 -8.97 2.98
CA PRO A 17 -42.43 -7.78 3.82
C PRO A 17 -42.71 -8.07 5.30
N ASP A 18 -43.52 -9.10 5.59
CA ASP A 18 -43.95 -9.44 6.94
C ASP A 18 -42.89 -10.27 7.72
N THR A 19 -41.83 -10.72 7.05
CA THR A 19 -40.77 -11.49 7.70
C THR A 19 -39.92 -10.61 8.62
N PRO A 20 -39.86 -10.88 9.94
CA PRO A 20 -39.07 -10.09 10.87
C PRO A 20 -37.57 -10.13 10.54
N ILE A 21 -36.85 -9.03 10.79
CA ILE A 21 -35.42 -8.90 10.45
C ILE A 21 -34.55 -10.03 11.03
N GLN A 22 -34.83 -10.46 12.27
CA GLN A 22 -34.11 -11.57 12.90
C GLN A 22 -34.33 -12.90 12.19
N LEU A 23 -35.52 -13.12 11.63
CA LEU A 23 -35.81 -14.31 10.82
C LEU A 23 -35.11 -14.19 9.45
N ARG A 24 -35.13 -13.01 8.80
CA ARG A 24 -34.38 -12.78 7.55
C ARG A 24 -32.88 -13.04 7.72
N ILE A 25 -32.28 -12.59 8.82
CA ILE A 25 -30.87 -12.88 9.15
C ILE A 25 -30.62 -14.38 9.25
N LYS A 26 -31.50 -15.13 9.93
CA LYS A 26 -31.38 -16.59 10.03
C LYS A 26 -31.49 -17.26 8.65
N LEU A 27 -32.46 -16.86 7.84
CA LEU A 27 -32.62 -17.37 6.47
C LEU A 27 -31.38 -17.07 5.63
N ALA A 28 -30.87 -15.85 5.62
CA ALA A 28 -29.66 -15.49 4.88
C ALA A 28 -28.43 -16.26 5.38
N THR A 29 -28.31 -16.44 6.70
CA THR A 29 -27.24 -17.26 7.32
C THR A 29 -27.31 -18.70 6.82
N ASN A 30 -28.50 -19.31 6.76
CA ASN A 30 -28.67 -20.67 6.23
C ASN A 30 -28.20 -20.77 4.77
N VAL A 31 -28.45 -19.75 3.94
CA VAL A 31 -27.96 -19.71 2.55
C VAL A 31 -26.44 -19.63 2.51
N ARG A 32 -25.83 -18.75 3.31
CA ARG A 32 -24.37 -18.62 3.41
C ARG A 32 -23.71 -19.93 3.85
N ASP A 33 -24.30 -20.59 4.84
CA ASP A 33 -23.75 -21.84 5.39
C ASP A 33 -23.97 -23.03 4.42
N SER A 34 -24.91 -22.92 3.48
CA SER A 34 -25.20 -23.93 2.44
C SER A 34 -24.67 -23.54 1.05
N LEU A 35 -23.70 -22.62 0.97
CA LEU A 35 -23.27 -22.02 -0.30
C LEU A 35 -22.58 -23.01 -1.25
N GLU A 36 -22.18 -24.19 -0.77
CA GLU A 36 -21.63 -25.28 -1.59
C GLU A 36 -22.52 -25.64 -2.79
N ILE A 37 -23.83 -25.43 -2.69
CA ILE A 37 -24.80 -25.60 -3.78
C ILE A 37 -24.45 -24.78 -5.04
N ALA A 38 -23.80 -23.62 -4.87
CA ALA A 38 -23.38 -22.77 -5.97
C ALA A 38 -22.25 -23.39 -6.81
N HIS A 39 -21.56 -24.42 -6.28
CA HIS A 39 -20.52 -25.17 -7.00
C HIS A 39 -21.06 -26.44 -7.68
N THR A 40 -22.37 -26.67 -7.66
CA THR A 40 -23.01 -27.85 -8.24
C THR A 40 -23.77 -27.50 -9.53
N ALA A 41 -24.39 -28.50 -10.17
CA ALA A 41 -25.29 -28.30 -11.30
C ALA A 41 -26.51 -27.41 -10.96
N GLU A 42 -26.81 -27.20 -9.67
CA GLU A 42 -27.92 -26.36 -9.23
C GLU A 42 -27.61 -24.85 -9.23
N TYR A 43 -26.38 -24.44 -9.58
CA TYR A 43 -25.99 -23.03 -9.52
C TYR A 43 -26.90 -22.09 -10.31
N SER A 44 -27.33 -22.50 -11.50
CA SER A 44 -28.27 -21.70 -12.32
C SER A 44 -29.62 -21.50 -11.60
N LYS A 45 -30.13 -22.54 -10.94
CA LYS A 45 -31.37 -22.47 -10.16
C LYS A 45 -31.19 -21.60 -8.92
N PHE A 46 -30.06 -21.74 -8.22
CA PHE A 46 -29.68 -20.90 -7.09
C PHE A 46 -29.70 -19.42 -7.48
N LEU A 47 -29.02 -19.03 -8.56
CA LEU A 47 -28.96 -17.63 -9.00
C LEU A 47 -30.36 -17.10 -9.35
N LYS A 48 -31.16 -17.87 -10.11
CA LYS A 48 -32.53 -17.47 -10.47
C LYS A 48 -33.43 -17.22 -9.26
N CYS A 49 -33.28 -18.00 -8.19
CA CYS A 49 -34.07 -17.83 -6.97
C CYS A 49 -33.53 -16.70 -6.08
N TYR A 50 -32.23 -16.68 -5.81
CA TYR A 50 -31.67 -15.85 -4.74
C TYR A 50 -31.10 -14.52 -5.21
N PHE A 51 -30.62 -14.39 -6.45
CA PHE A 51 -29.99 -13.15 -6.90
C PHE A 51 -30.93 -11.95 -6.79
N ARG A 52 -32.18 -12.13 -7.25
CA ARG A 52 -33.23 -11.12 -7.11
C ARG A 52 -33.55 -10.84 -5.63
N ALA A 53 -33.64 -11.88 -4.80
CA ALA A 53 -33.92 -11.71 -3.38
C ALA A 53 -32.83 -10.89 -2.67
N PHE A 54 -31.56 -11.19 -2.95
CA PHE A 54 -30.41 -10.44 -2.43
C PHE A 54 -30.40 -9.00 -2.92
N SER A 55 -30.71 -8.77 -4.20
CA SER A 55 -30.81 -7.43 -4.77
C SER A 55 -31.88 -6.59 -4.06
N ILE A 56 -33.08 -7.16 -3.87
CA ILE A 56 -34.19 -6.51 -3.16
C ILE A 56 -33.84 -6.22 -1.70
N ILE A 57 -33.14 -7.14 -1.01
CA ILE A 57 -32.66 -6.89 0.36
C ILE A 57 -31.75 -5.67 0.40
N LEU A 58 -30.79 -5.57 -0.52
CA LEU A 58 -29.79 -4.51 -0.54
C LEU A 58 -30.31 -3.15 -1.06
N THR A 59 -31.45 -3.12 -1.74
CA THR A 59 -31.99 -1.91 -2.40
C THR A 59 -33.30 -1.42 -1.80
N ASP A 60 -34.27 -2.32 -1.59
CA ASP A 60 -35.65 -1.96 -1.24
C ASP A 60 -36.00 -2.23 0.23
N LEU A 61 -35.57 -3.38 0.77
CA LEU A 61 -35.96 -3.80 2.13
C LEU A 61 -35.08 -3.24 3.23
N THR A 62 -33.85 -2.84 2.89
CA THR A 62 -32.93 -2.20 3.84
C THR A 62 -32.31 -0.99 3.18
N THR A 63 -31.99 0.02 3.99
CA THR A 63 -31.24 1.20 3.56
C THR A 63 -29.74 1.00 3.82
N PRO A 64 -28.86 1.79 3.19
CA PRO A 64 -27.45 1.85 3.56
C PRO A 64 -27.28 2.14 5.06
N GLN A 65 -26.35 1.45 5.72
CA GLN A 65 -26.23 1.46 7.18
C GLN A 65 -24.92 2.13 7.60
N LEU A 66 -25.00 3.00 8.60
CA LEU A 66 -23.84 3.67 9.22
C LEU A 66 -23.68 3.32 10.70
N CYS A 67 -24.39 2.29 11.17
CA CYS A 67 -24.26 1.77 12.52
C CYS A 67 -24.45 0.26 12.54
N GLU A 68 -23.90 -0.37 13.57
CA GLU A 68 -24.04 -1.80 13.84
C GLU A 68 -25.46 -2.08 14.32
N ASN A 69 -26.30 -2.52 13.40
CA ASN A 69 -27.66 -2.92 13.69
C ASN A 69 -28.03 -4.21 12.93
N PRO A 70 -29.21 -4.80 13.19
CA PRO A 70 -29.64 -6.02 12.49
C PRO A 70 -29.68 -5.88 10.97
N ASP A 71 -30.01 -4.70 10.43
CA ASP A 71 -30.03 -4.45 8.99
C ASP A 71 -28.60 -4.50 8.41
N HIS A 72 -27.62 -3.88 9.09
CA HIS A 72 -26.20 -3.95 8.71
C HIS A 72 -25.75 -5.40 8.66
N LYS A 73 -26.08 -6.18 9.71
CA LYS A 73 -25.75 -7.61 9.76
C LYS A 73 -26.36 -8.39 8.61
N LEU A 74 -27.63 -8.14 8.26
CA LEU A 74 -28.27 -8.79 7.11
C LEU A 74 -27.56 -8.42 5.80
N ARG A 75 -27.32 -7.12 5.56
CA ARG A 75 -26.64 -6.63 4.36
C ARG A 75 -25.25 -7.23 4.21
N ASN A 76 -24.49 -7.28 5.30
CA ASN A 76 -23.14 -7.87 5.33
C ASN A 76 -23.15 -9.37 4.96
N ILE A 77 -24.08 -10.15 5.51
CA ILE A 77 -24.24 -11.58 5.17
C ILE A 77 -24.57 -11.74 3.69
N VAL A 78 -25.48 -10.93 3.14
CA VAL A 78 -25.84 -10.99 1.73
C VAL A 78 -24.65 -10.66 0.84
N LEU A 79 -23.87 -9.64 1.16
CA LEU A 79 -22.67 -9.28 0.41
C LEU A 79 -21.59 -10.37 0.50
N ASP A 80 -21.41 -11.01 1.66
CA ASP A 80 -20.48 -12.14 1.82
C ASP A 80 -20.89 -13.34 0.95
N ILE A 81 -22.18 -13.62 0.83
CA ILE A 81 -22.69 -14.63 -0.12
C ILE A 81 -22.34 -14.25 -1.56
N LEU A 82 -22.64 -13.01 -1.96
CA LEU A 82 -22.39 -12.52 -3.32
C LEU A 82 -20.90 -12.54 -3.67
N ASN A 83 -20.02 -12.23 -2.72
CA ASN A 83 -18.57 -12.24 -2.88
C ASN A 83 -17.97 -13.65 -3.04
N ARG A 84 -18.70 -14.70 -2.66
CA ARG A 84 -18.25 -16.10 -2.74
C ARG A 84 -18.83 -16.86 -3.93
N LEU A 85 -19.59 -16.19 -4.81
CA LEU A 85 -20.18 -16.83 -5.98
C LEU A 85 -19.12 -17.29 -6.99
N PRO A 86 -19.26 -18.49 -7.59
CA PRO A 86 -18.34 -18.94 -8.64
C PRO A 86 -18.40 -18.09 -9.91
N HIS A 87 -17.24 -17.58 -10.33
CA HIS A 87 -17.07 -16.76 -11.54
C HIS A 87 -16.99 -17.61 -12.82
N ILE A 88 -18.04 -18.42 -13.08
CA ILE A 88 -18.16 -19.25 -14.29
C ILE A 88 -19.29 -18.73 -15.20
N GLU A 89 -19.38 -19.26 -16.42
CA GLU A 89 -20.34 -18.82 -17.47
C GLU A 89 -21.80 -18.72 -16.99
N VAL A 90 -22.20 -19.55 -16.03
CA VAL A 90 -23.56 -19.53 -15.44
C VAL A 90 -23.89 -18.18 -14.79
N LEU A 91 -22.89 -17.46 -14.26
CA LEU A 91 -23.06 -16.15 -13.64
C LEU A 91 -23.23 -15.03 -14.68
N ARG A 92 -22.77 -15.21 -15.92
CA ARG A 92 -22.70 -14.18 -16.97
C ARG A 92 -23.98 -13.36 -17.12
N PRO A 93 -25.21 -13.94 -17.11
CA PRO A 93 -26.45 -13.17 -17.22
C PRO A 93 -26.70 -12.16 -16.09
N PHE A 94 -26.07 -12.35 -14.92
CA PHE A 94 -26.25 -11.53 -13.72
C PHE A 94 -25.10 -10.56 -13.48
N VAL A 95 -24.01 -10.64 -14.26
CA VAL A 95 -22.76 -9.90 -14.01
C VAL A 95 -22.96 -8.39 -14.03
N GLN A 96 -23.71 -7.86 -14.99
CA GLN A 96 -23.93 -6.41 -15.10
C GLN A 96 -24.74 -5.87 -13.92
N ASP A 97 -25.81 -6.58 -13.53
CA ASP A 97 -26.64 -6.20 -12.38
C ASP A 97 -25.87 -6.34 -11.07
N LEU A 98 -25.05 -7.39 -10.93
CA LEU A 98 -24.22 -7.58 -9.74
C LEU A 98 -23.17 -6.48 -9.61
N PHE A 99 -22.56 -6.07 -10.72
CA PHE A 99 -21.61 -4.96 -10.73
C PHE A 99 -22.29 -3.66 -10.28
N ARG A 100 -23.45 -3.32 -10.86
CA ARG A 100 -24.20 -2.11 -10.50
C ARG A 100 -24.64 -2.12 -9.04
N LEU A 101 -25.13 -3.25 -8.56
CA LEU A 101 -25.53 -3.43 -7.17
C LEU A 101 -24.33 -3.23 -6.23
N ALA A 102 -23.20 -3.87 -6.52
CA ALA A 102 -21.98 -3.70 -5.74
C ALA A 102 -21.47 -2.25 -5.77
N LEU A 103 -21.53 -1.58 -6.92
CA LEU A 103 -21.13 -0.17 -7.04
C LEU A 103 -22.06 0.77 -6.27
N GLN A 104 -23.37 0.52 -6.28
CA GLN A 104 -24.33 1.28 -5.49
C GLN A 104 -24.06 1.14 -3.98
N VAL A 105 -23.83 -0.09 -3.51
CA VAL A 105 -23.48 -0.33 -2.09
C VAL A 105 -22.12 0.30 -1.75
N LEU A 106 -21.11 0.15 -2.62
CA LEU A 106 -19.80 0.76 -2.43
C LEU A 106 -19.85 2.29 -2.28
N THR A 107 -20.76 2.95 -3.00
CA THR A 107 -20.86 4.41 -3.02
C THR A 107 -21.70 5.01 -1.89
N LEU A 108 -22.62 4.22 -1.31
CA LEU A 108 -23.63 4.71 -0.36
C LEU A 108 -23.52 4.12 1.05
N ASP A 109 -22.92 2.95 1.21
CA ASP A 109 -22.91 2.19 2.46
C ASP A 109 -21.61 2.39 3.27
N ASN A 110 -21.52 1.74 4.43
CA ASN A 110 -20.33 1.79 5.27
C ASN A 110 -19.11 1.04 4.70
N GLU A 111 -17.94 1.35 5.26
CA GLU A 111 -16.64 0.81 4.90
C GLU A 111 -16.61 -0.72 4.86
N GLU A 112 -17.23 -1.43 5.81
CA GLU A 112 -17.15 -2.90 5.84
C GLU A 112 -17.84 -3.51 4.62
N ASN A 113 -19.04 -3.02 4.31
CA ASN A 113 -19.79 -3.44 3.13
C ASN A 113 -19.10 -2.98 1.84
N GLY A 114 -18.54 -1.77 1.82
CA GLY A 114 -17.78 -1.24 0.70
C GLY A 114 -16.54 -2.07 0.36
N LEU A 115 -15.80 -2.55 1.36
CA LEU A 115 -14.63 -3.42 1.16
C LEU A 115 -14.99 -4.77 0.55
N ILE A 116 -16.17 -5.32 0.84
CA ILE A 116 -16.67 -6.51 0.16
C ILE A 116 -17.03 -6.16 -1.29
N CYS A 117 -17.71 -5.03 -1.51
CA CYS A 117 -18.15 -4.61 -2.84
C CYS A 117 -17.01 -4.32 -3.81
N ILE A 118 -15.92 -3.69 -3.37
CA ILE A 118 -14.77 -3.45 -4.25
C ILE A 118 -14.08 -4.76 -4.68
N ARG A 119 -14.11 -5.80 -3.82
CA ARG A 119 -13.61 -7.14 -4.17
C ARG A 119 -14.49 -7.82 -5.21
N ILE A 120 -15.82 -7.77 -5.02
CA ILE A 120 -16.79 -8.23 -6.02
C ILE A 120 -16.53 -7.54 -7.37
N ILE A 121 -16.44 -6.21 -7.36
CA ILE A 121 -16.16 -5.40 -8.56
C ILE A 121 -14.87 -5.84 -9.24
N PHE A 122 -13.78 -5.97 -8.48
CA PHE A 122 -12.48 -6.40 -9.02
C PHE A 122 -12.54 -7.79 -9.65
N ASP A 123 -13.18 -8.75 -8.98
CA ASP A 123 -13.31 -10.11 -9.49
C ASP A 123 -14.19 -10.21 -10.73
N LEU A 124 -15.28 -9.45 -10.79
CA LEU A 124 -16.11 -9.38 -11.99
C LEU A 124 -15.33 -8.77 -13.17
N LEU A 125 -14.63 -7.66 -12.94
CA LEU A 125 -13.77 -7.02 -13.94
C LEU A 125 -12.64 -7.94 -14.40
N ARG A 126 -12.17 -8.85 -13.56
CA ARG A 126 -11.11 -9.81 -13.91
C ARG A 126 -11.61 -10.95 -14.77
N ASN A 127 -12.78 -11.49 -14.46
CA ASN A 127 -13.26 -12.73 -15.05
C ASN A 127 -14.20 -12.54 -16.26
N PHE A 128 -14.91 -11.40 -16.39
CA PHE A 128 -15.99 -11.23 -17.39
C PHE A 128 -15.74 -10.15 -18.45
N ARG A 129 -14.47 -9.97 -18.82
CA ARG A 129 -14.04 -9.03 -19.87
C ARG A 129 -14.55 -9.47 -21.25
N PRO A 130 -14.95 -8.54 -22.14
CA PRO A 130 -14.99 -7.09 -22.01
C PRO A 130 -16.34 -6.52 -21.52
N THR A 131 -17.31 -7.39 -21.16
CA THR A 131 -18.74 -7.09 -20.92
C THR A 131 -19.05 -5.90 -20.01
N LEU A 132 -18.11 -5.50 -19.15
CA LEU A 132 -18.29 -4.46 -18.13
C LEU A 132 -17.69 -3.10 -18.49
N GLU A 133 -17.17 -2.89 -19.69
CA GLU A 133 -16.45 -1.65 -20.06
C GLU A 133 -17.26 -0.38 -19.78
N THR A 134 -18.56 -0.38 -20.07
CA THR A 134 -19.48 0.74 -19.83
C THR A 134 -19.67 1.06 -18.34
N GLU A 135 -19.44 0.09 -17.46
CA GLU A 135 -19.60 0.25 -16.02
C GLU A 135 -18.30 0.70 -15.33
N VAL A 136 -17.18 0.77 -16.06
CA VAL A 136 -15.87 1.14 -15.51
C VAL A 136 -15.79 2.62 -15.14
N GLN A 137 -16.33 3.52 -15.97
CA GLN A 137 -16.25 4.96 -15.72
C GLN A 137 -16.94 5.35 -14.40
N PRO A 138 -18.16 4.87 -14.09
CA PRO A 138 -18.78 5.09 -12.78
C PRO A 138 -17.91 4.68 -11.58
N PHE A 139 -17.13 3.59 -11.69
CA PHE A 139 -16.18 3.20 -10.65
C PHE A 139 -15.00 4.18 -10.56
N LEU A 140 -14.44 4.62 -11.69
CA LEU A 140 -13.37 5.63 -11.70
C LEU A 140 -13.84 6.96 -11.11
N ASP A 141 -15.08 7.36 -11.36
CA ASP A 141 -15.69 8.56 -10.77
C ASP A 141 -15.79 8.45 -9.23
N PHE A 142 -16.15 7.27 -8.72
CA PHE A 142 -16.08 6.99 -7.29
C PHE A 142 -14.65 7.12 -6.74
N VAL A 143 -13.66 6.57 -7.45
CA VAL A 143 -12.25 6.70 -7.04
C VAL A 143 -11.83 8.18 -6.99
N CYS A 144 -12.19 8.98 -8.00
CA CYS A 144 -11.96 10.43 -7.99
C CYS A 144 -12.59 11.08 -6.75
N LYS A 145 -13.85 10.71 -6.41
CA LYS A 145 -14.56 11.25 -5.24
C LYS A 145 -13.87 10.94 -3.92
N ILE A 146 -13.36 9.73 -3.71
CA ILE A 146 -12.67 9.40 -2.44
C ILE A 146 -11.33 10.15 -2.30
N TYR A 147 -10.61 10.38 -3.42
CA TYR A 147 -9.39 11.19 -3.39
C TYR A 147 -9.68 12.69 -3.21
N GLN A 148 -10.75 13.22 -3.80
CA GLN A 148 -11.22 14.59 -3.53
C GLN A 148 -11.56 14.78 -2.05
N ASN A 149 -12.16 13.78 -1.42
CA ASN A 149 -12.53 13.79 0.00
C ASN A 149 -11.37 13.42 0.94
N PHE A 150 -10.17 13.12 0.43
CA PHE A 150 -9.09 12.57 1.25
C PHE A 150 -8.68 13.51 2.40
N GLY A 151 -8.45 14.80 2.10
CA GLY A 151 -8.09 15.79 3.12
C GLY A 151 -9.19 16.02 4.17
N VAL A 152 -10.46 15.93 3.75
CA VAL A 152 -11.62 15.99 4.66
C VAL A 152 -11.65 14.75 5.56
N THR A 153 -11.35 13.58 5.01
CA THR A 153 -11.28 12.31 5.76
C THR A 153 -10.17 12.35 6.82
N VAL A 154 -8.99 12.89 6.48
CA VAL A 154 -7.91 13.13 7.46
C VAL A 154 -8.35 14.08 8.56
N SER A 155 -9.01 15.19 8.21
CA SER A 155 -9.48 16.17 9.21
C SER A 155 -10.54 15.56 10.13
N TYR A 156 -11.46 14.78 9.57
CA TYR A 156 -12.49 14.06 10.31
C TYR A 156 -11.90 13.13 11.38
N PHE A 157 -10.86 12.35 11.08
CA PHE A 157 -10.26 11.46 12.08
C PHE A 157 -9.32 12.15 13.08
N PHE A 158 -8.56 13.15 12.64
CA PHE A 158 -7.41 13.67 13.41
C PHE A 158 -7.54 15.12 13.91
N LYS A 159 -8.47 15.92 13.38
CA LYS A 159 -8.72 17.30 13.88
C LYS A 159 -9.96 17.35 14.77
N ASP A 160 -11.05 16.74 14.33
CA ASP A 160 -12.33 16.77 15.06
C ASP A 160 -12.41 15.72 16.18
N GLY A 161 -11.48 14.75 16.21
CA GLY A 161 -11.38 13.69 17.22
C GLY A 161 -10.61 14.05 18.50
N VAL A 162 -10.07 15.28 18.61
CA VAL A 162 -9.21 15.71 19.74
C VAL A 162 -10.01 16.48 20.82
N GLY A 163 -11.26 16.87 20.55
CA GLY A 163 -12.09 17.67 21.46
C GLY A 163 -12.91 16.88 22.50
N GLY A 164 -12.34 15.83 23.07
CA GLY A 164 -13.10 14.80 23.79
C GLY A 164 -12.89 14.69 25.31
N GLU A 165 -12.42 15.72 26.02
CA GLU A 165 -12.49 15.73 27.50
C GLU A 165 -12.95 17.04 28.16
N ASP A 166 -13.14 18.16 27.44
CA ASP A 166 -13.69 19.39 28.04
C ASP A 166 -14.60 20.16 27.07
N SER A 167 -15.91 19.87 27.07
CA SER A 167 -16.90 20.88 26.64
C SER A 167 -18.28 20.65 27.25
N ASN A 168 -18.80 21.74 27.82
CA ASN A 168 -20.08 21.85 28.50
C ASN A 168 -21.28 21.40 27.65
N PRO A 169 -22.35 20.85 28.27
CA PRO A 169 -23.49 20.27 27.57
C PRO A 169 -24.56 21.30 27.16
N LEU A 170 -24.22 22.36 26.42
CA LEU A 170 -25.21 23.41 26.06
C LEU A 170 -25.33 23.84 24.60
N ASP A 171 -24.48 23.39 23.66
CA ASP A 171 -24.66 23.72 22.24
C ASP A 171 -25.14 22.52 21.42
N ALA A 172 -26.40 22.16 21.63
CA ALA A 172 -27.15 21.30 20.74
C ALA A 172 -27.84 22.16 19.68
N LEU A 173 -27.12 22.55 18.61
CA LEU A 173 -27.67 23.02 17.31
C LEU A 173 -26.52 23.32 16.33
N GLY A 174 -25.97 22.27 15.72
CA GLY A 174 -24.92 22.38 14.70
C GLY A 174 -24.27 21.04 14.39
N GLN A 175 -24.90 20.23 13.54
CA GLN A 175 -24.33 18.97 13.04
C GLN A 175 -23.11 19.25 12.18
N VAL A 176 -21.92 19.22 12.78
CA VAL A 176 -20.64 19.10 12.09
C VAL A 176 -20.02 17.77 12.50
N ALA A 177 -19.63 16.99 11.50
CA ALA A 177 -19.29 15.57 11.57
C ALA A 177 -18.22 15.26 12.63
N ARG A 178 -18.64 14.69 13.75
CA ARG A 178 -17.74 14.10 14.75
C ARG A 178 -17.06 12.87 14.16
N ALA A 179 -15.77 12.68 14.44
CA ALA A 179 -15.10 11.41 14.25
C ALA A 179 -15.86 10.34 15.05
N TYR A 180 -16.65 9.50 14.38
CA TYR A 180 -17.52 8.52 15.01
C TYR A 180 -16.68 7.34 15.53
N THR A 181 -16.04 7.52 16.68
CA THR A 181 -15.24 6.49 17.37
C THR A 181 -16.00 5.83 18.53
N GLY A 182 -17.34 5.81 18.46
CA GLY A 182 -18.21 5.14 19.43
C GLY A 182 -18.41 3.66 19.09
N ALA A 183 -18.59 2.81 20.11
CA ALA A 183 -18.90 1.40 19.92
C ALA A 183 -20.25 1.24 19.19
N GLY A 184 -20.20 0.91 17.90
CA GLY A 184 -21.36 0.63 17.06
C GLY A 184 -21.63 1.63 15.92
N GLU A 185 -20.81 2.66 15.71
CA GLU A 185 -20.93 3.54 14.52
C GLU A 185 -19.91 3.16 13.44
N LEU A 186 -20.33 3.16 12.18
CA LEU A 186 -19.54 2.70 11.03
C LEU A 186 -19.24 3.86 10.09
N ASN A 187 -17.98 3.98 9.67
CA ASN A 187 -17.58 5.04 8.73
C ASN A 187 -18.15 4.80 7.33
N PRO A 188 -18.64 5.83 6.63
CA PRO A 188 -19.02 5.70 5.23
C PRO A 188 -17.86 5.26 4.34
N SER A 189 -18.12 4.47 3.31
CA SER A 189 -17.10 4.04 2.32
C SER A 189 -16.37 5.22 1.66
N THR A 190 -17.07 6.35 1.49
CA THR A 190 -16.50 7.58 0.92
C THR A 190 -15.50 8.30 1.83
N ARG A 191 -15.40 7.89 3.11
CA ARG A 191 -14.50 8.45 4.14
C ARG A 191 -13.67 7.34 4.79
N SER A 192 -13.08 6.49 3.96
CA SER A 192 -12.31 5.33 4.40
C SER A 192 -10.91 5.32 3.81
N PHE A 193 -9.89 5.25 4.67
CA PHE A 193 -8.52 5.01 4.21
C PHE A 193 -8.35 3.61 3.62
N LYS A 194 -9.08 2.61 4.12
CA LYS A 194 -9.05 1.25 3.56
C LYS A 194 -9.57 1.20 2.14
N MET A 195 -10.61 1.97 1.83
CA MET A 195 -11.08 2.10 0.45
C MET A 195 -10.01 2.69 -0.48
N VAL A 196 -9.26 3.68 0.00
CA VAL A 196 -8.13 4.27 -0.74
C VAL A 196 -6.97 3.29 -0.87
N MET A 197 -6.75 2.38 0.08
CA MET A 197 -5.73 1.33 -0.04
C MET A 197 -6.02 0.31 -1.15
N GLU A 198 -7.29 -0.06 -1.35
CA GLU A 198 -7.70 -1.07 -2.34
C GLU A 198 -7.84 -0.47 -3.77
N SER A 199 -8.22 0.81 -3.87
CA SER A 199 -8.53 1.45 -5.16
C SER A 199 -7.36 1.47 -6.18
N PRO A 200 -6.10 1.78 -5.83
CA PRO A 200 -5.00 1.87 -6.79
C PRO A 200 -4.73 0.56 -7.55
N LEU A 201 -4.89 -0.58 -6.90
CA LEU A 201 -4.73 -1.89 -7.55
C LEU A 201 -5.82 -2.11 -8.61
N VAL A 202 -7.07 -1.78 -8.28
CA VAL A 202 -8.19 -1.90 -9.23
C VAL A 202 -8.01 -0.93 -10.40
N VAL A 203 -7.63 0.32 -10.14
CA VAL A 203 -7.36 1.32 -11.20
C VAL A 203 -6.21 0.87 -12.11
N MET A 204 -5.11 0.39 -11.54
CA MET A 204 -3.99 -0.16 -12.32
C MET A 204 -4.46 -1.26 -13.26
N PHE A 205 -5.26 -2.19 -12.73
CA PHE A 205 -5.81 -3.29 -13.51
C PHE A 205 -6.78 -2.83 -14.61
N LEU A 206 -7.60 -1.82 -14.33
CA LEU A 206 -8.50 -1.21 -15.31
C LEU A 206 -7.74 -0.54 -16.44
N PHE A 207 -6.67 0.19 -16.14
CA PHE A 207 -5.84 0.86 -17.14
C PHE A 207 -5.04 -0.13 -17.99
N GLN A 208 -4.61 -1.26 -17.42
CA GLN A 208 -4.01 -2.36 -18.19
C GLN A 208 -5.00 -3.02 -19.15
N LEU A 209 -6.29 -3.06 -18.78
CA LEU A 209 -7.34 -3.70 -19.57
C LEU A 209 -7.92 -2.78 -20.65
N TYR A 210 -8.21 -1.52 -20.27
CA TYR A 210 -8.90 -0.53 -21.07
C TYR A 210 -7.98 0.68 -21.28
N GLY A 211 -6.93 0.50 -22.09
CA GLY A 211 -5.90 1.53 -22.31
C GLY A 211 -6.45 2.88 -22.78
N GLY A 212 -7.60 2.91 -23.48
CA GLY A 212 -8.26 4.15 -23.90
C GLY A 212 -8.74 5.04 -22.75
N LEU A 213 -9.04 4.46 -21.58
CA LEU A 213 -9.49 5.21 -20.40
C LEU A 213 -8.36 5.99 -19.73
N VAL A 214 -7.10 5.67 -20.02
CA VAL A 214 -5.97 6.29 -19.33
C VAL A 214 -5.86 7.77 -19.69
N GLN A 215 -5.91 8.11 -20.98
CA GLN A 215 -5.76 9.50 -21.43
C GLN A 215 -6.90 10.39 -20.97
N THR A 216 -8.11 9.85 -20.78
CA THR A 216 -9.27 10.62 -20.32
C THR A 216 -9.27 10.81 -18.80
N ASN A 217 -8.83 9.81 -18.03
CA ASN A 217 -8.96 9.82 -16.58
C ASN A 217 -7.71 10.30 -15.82
N ILE A 218 -6.49 10.02 -16.32
CA ILE A 218 -5.25 10.43 -15.66
C ILE A 218 -5.16 11.94 -15.39
N PRO A 219 -5.52 12.84 -16.33
CA PRO A 219 -5.45 14.28 -16.09
C PRO A 219 -6.27 14.75 -14.87
N HIS A 220 -7.32 14.01 -14.52
CA HIS A 220 -8.20 14.32 -13.39
C HIS A 220 -7.78 13.59 -12.11
N LEU A 221 -7.41 12.31 -12.24
CA LEU A 221 -7.11 11.44 -11.10
C LEU A 221 -5.71 11.71 -10.50
N LEU A 222 -4.71 11.94 -11.34
CA LEU A 222 -3.32 12.10 -10.92
C LEU A 222 -3.13 13.29 -9.96
N PRO A 223 -3.64 14.51 -10.24
CA PRO A 223 -3.51 15.63 -9.30
C PRO A 223 -4.14 15.34 -7.93
N LEU A 224 -5.27 14.62 -7.89
CA LEU A 224 -5.94 14.24 -6.65
C LEU A 224 -5.11 13.25 -5.83
N MET A 225 -4.50 12.27 -6.49
CA MET A 225 -3.59 11.31 -5.86
C MET A 225 -2.33 11.99 -5.34
N VAL A 226 -1.73 12.90 -6.11
CA VAL A 226 -0.56 13.68 -5.69
C VAL A 226 -0.92 14.56 -4.48
N ALA A 227 -2.07 15.22 -4.49
CA ALA A 227 -2.53 16.00 -3.33
C ALA A 227 -2.71 15.10 -2.09
N ALA A 228 -3.29 13.91 -2.24
CA ALA A 228 -3.54 12.98 -1.14
C ALA A 228 -2.25 12.47 -0.47
N ILE A 229 -1.21 12.13 -1.25
CA ILE A 229 0.08 11.68 -0.68
C ILE A 229 0.82 12.80 0.06
N SER A 230 0.53 14.06 -0.27
CA SER A 230 1.13 15.24 0.37
C SER A 230 0.37 15.73 1.61
N VAL A 231 -0.82 15.19 1.91
CA VAL A 231 -1.57 15.57 3.11
C VAL A 231 -0.76 15.18 4.36
N PRO A 232 -0.41 16.14 5.23
CA PRO A 232 0.30 15.82 6.47
C PRO A 232 -0.64 15.11 7.45
N GLY A 233 -0.09 14.14 8.18
CA GLY A 233 -0.74 13.58 9.36
C GLY A 233 -0.45 14.43 10.60
N PRO A 234 -1.14 14.17 11.74
CA PRO A 234 -0.81 14.84 13.00
C PRO A 234 0.59 14.45 13.48
N GLU A 235 1.32 15.41 14.07
CA GLU A 235 2.65 15.17 14.64
C GLU A 235 2.58 14.27 15.88
N MET A 236 1.55 14.44 16.70
CA MET A 236 1.28 13.61 17.87
C MET A 236 0.00 12.81 17.65
N VAL A 237 0.14 11.48 17.62
CA VAL A 237 -0.98 10.56 17.43
C VAL A 237 -1.39 9.99 18.79
N HIS A 238 -2.62 10.27 19.21
CA HIS A 238 -3.19 9.65 20.41
C HIS A 238 -3.25 8.12 20.26
N PRO A 239 -2.96 7.31 21.29
CA PRO A 239 -2.91 5.84 21.17
C PRO A 239 -4.15 5.20 20.55
N ARG A 240 -5.34 5.75 20.82
CA ARG A 240 -6.62 5.29 20.25
C ARG A 240 -6.72 5.47 18.72
N LEU A 241 -6.01 6.46 18.16
CA LEU A 241 -6.01 6.77 16.73
C LEU A 241 -4.84 6.13 15.97
N LYS A 242 -4.02 5.31 16.65
CA LYS A 242 -2.84 4.67 16.05
C LYS A 242 -3.19 3.82 14.83
N ASN A 243 -4.30 3.07 14.89
CA ASN A 243 -4.73 2.23 13.76
C ASN A 243 -5.15 3.09 12.55
N HIS A 244 -5.97 4.12 12.76
CA HIS A 244 -6.34 5.06 11.70
C HIS A 244 -5.11 5.77 11.10
N PHE A 245 -4.08 6.06 11.90
CA PHE A 245 -2.84 6.66 11.39
C PHE A 245 -2.04 5.67 10.55
N ILE A 246 -1.97 4.40 10.95
CA ILE A 246 -1.38 3.32 10.13
C ILE A 246 -2.15 3.19 8.81
N GLU A 247 -3.49 3.24 8.85
CA GLU A 247 -4.33 3.17 7.65
C GLU A 247 -4.15 4.39 6.74
N LEU A 248 -4.04 5.60 7.29
CA LEU A 248 -3.68 6.81 6.53
C LEU A 248 -2.35 6.63 5.80
N LYS A 249 -1.30 6.19 6.51
CA LYS A 249 0.01 5.95 5.90
C LYS A 249 -0.05 4.83 4.87
N GLY A 250 -0.79 3.76 5.14
CA GLY A 250 -1.04 2.68 4.19
C GLY A 250 -1.70 3.18 2.91
N ALA A 251 -2.74 4.01 3.03
CA ALA A 251 -3.42 4.62 1.89
C ALA A 251 -2.46 5.47 1.05
N GLN A 252 -1.72 6.38 1.67
CA GLN A 252 -0.74 7.23 0.97
C GLN A 252 0.32 6.38 0.24
N VAL A 253 0.83 5.33 0.88
CA VAL A 253 1.86 4.45 0.30
C VAL A 253 1.32 3.59 -0.85
N LYS A 254 0.07 3.11 -0.76
CA LYS A 254 -0.61 2.43 -1.89
C LYS A 254 -0.80 3.37 -3.07
N THR A 255 -1.18 4.63 -2.82
CA THR A 255 -1.27 5.66 -3.85
C THR A 255 0.10 5.95 -4.48
N VAL A 256 1.16 6.11 -3.67
CA VAL A 256 2.54 6.27 -4.16
C VAL A 256 2.93 5.09 -5.05
N SER A 257 2.65 3.85 -4.63
CA SER A 257 2.98 2.64 -5.40
C SER A 257 2.35 2.69 -6.80
N PHE A 258 1.10 3.13 -6.91
CA PHE A 258 0.45 3.34 -8.19
C PHE A 258 1.05 4.51 -9.00
N LEU A 259 1.37 5.64 -8.37
CA LEU A 259 2.05 6.73 -9.05
C LEU A 259 3.41 6.27 -9.61
N THR A 260 4.15 5.43 -8.88
CA THR A 260 5.42 4.87 -9.38
C THR A 260 5.24 3.91 -10.56
N TYR A 261 4.10 3.20 -10.64
CA TYR A 261 3.73 2.40 -11.80
C TYR A 261 3.55 3.27 -13.05
N LEU A 262 2.99 4.48 -12.91
CA LEU A 262 2.78 5.40 -14.03
C LEU A 262 4.07 6.05 -14.56
N LEU A 263 5.15 6.08 -13.77
CA LEU A 263 6.41 6.77 -14.15
C LEU A 263 6.99 6.30 -15.48
N LYS A 264 6.83 5.01 -15.83
CA LYS A 264 7.42 4.46 -17.06
C LYS A 264 6.59 4.74 -18.31
N SER A 265 5.27 4.52 -18.24
CA SER A 265 4.41 4.56 -19.42
C SER A 265 3.73 5.91 -19.63
N PHE A 266 3.65 6.75 -18.59
CA PHE A 266 2.89 8.00 -18.57
C PHE A 266 3.72 9.15 -17.98
N ALA A 267 5.02 9.15 -18.25
CA ALA A 267 6.00 10.09 -17.71
C ALA A 267 5.61 11.57 -17.92
N ASP A 268 5.04 11.90 -19.08
CA ASP A 268 4.66 13.28 -19.43
C ASP A 268 3.62 13.87 -18.46
N TYR A 269 2.69 13.05 -17.97
CA TYR A 269 1.70 13.48 -16.99
C TYR A 269 2.28 13.62 -15.57
N ILE A 270 3.32 12.87 -15.24
CA ILE A 270 3.92 12.87 -13.90
C ILE A 270 4.96 14.00 -13.76
N ARG A 271 5.65 14.38 -14.83
CA ARG A 271 6.73 15.38 -14.82
C ARG A 271 6.39 16.69 -14.11
N PRO A 272 5.19 17.28 -14.25
CA PRO A 272 4.83 18.48 -13.48
C PRO A 272 4.76 18.28 -11.96
N HIS A 273 4.68 17.04 -11.49
CA HIS A 273 4.49 16.66 -10.10
C HIS A 273 5.70 15.93 -9.47
N GLU A 274 6.81 15.79 -10.21
CA GLU A 274 8.00 15.03 -9.79
C GLU A 274 8.50 15.42 -8.39
N GLU A 275 8.70 16.73 -8.17
CA GLU A 275 9.24 17.25 -6.92
C GLU A 275 8.34 16.93 -5.73
N ILE A 276 7.02 17.09 -5.92
CA ILE A 276 6.01 16.83 -4.87
C ILE A 276 5.98 15.34 -4.54
N ILE A 277 6.04 14.47 -5.55
CA ILE A 277 6.06 13.01 -5.36
C ILE A 277 7.31 12.60 -4.59
N CYS A 278 8.49 13.07 -4.99
CA CYS A 278 9.76 12.74 -4.33
C CYS A 278 9.77 13.23 -2.88
N LYS A 279 9.37 14.48 -2.63
CA LYS A 279 9.23 15.02 -1.27
C LYS A 279 8.25 14.23 -0.42
N SER A 280 7.11 13.83 -1.00
CA SER A 280 6.09 13.03 -0.29
C SER A 280 6.62 11.65 0.07
N ILE A 281 7.36 10.98 -0.82
CA ILE A 281 7.99 9.67 -0.53
C ILE A 281 8.93 9.77 0.68
N VAL A 282 9.80 10.78 0.71
CA VAL A 282 10.77 10.97 1.81
C VAL A 282 10.04 11.34 3.11
N ASN A 283 9.07 12.26 3.05
CA ASN A 283 8.25 12.60 4.22
C ASN A 283 7.49 11.40 4.77
N LEU A 284 6.99 10.51 3.89
CA LEU A 284 6.34 9.27 4.30
C LEU A 284 7.32 8.31 4.95
N LEU A 285 8.57 8.17 4.46
CA LEU A 285 9.60 7.35 5.11
C LEU A 285 9.87 7.82 6.54
N ILE A 286 10.04 9.13 6.73
CA ILE A 286 10.31 9.75 8.04
C ILE A 286 9.12 9.56 9.00
N THR A 287 7.89 9.81 8.51
CA THR A 287 6.68 9.80 9.36
C THR A 287 6.00 8.43 9.45
N CYS A 288 6.50 7.40 8.77
CA CYS A 288 5.89 6.09 8.77
C CYS A 288 6.06 5.41 10.14
N PRO A 289 4.98 4.86 10.73
CA PRO A 289 5.12 4.03 11.93
C PRO A 289 5.97 2.79 11.64
N ASP A 290 6.38 2.07 12.70
CA ASP A 290 7.10 0.79 12.60
C ASP A 290 6.18 -0.33 12.06
N SER A 291 5.83 -0.23 10.78
CA SER A 291 5.05 -1.18 10.00
C SER A 291 5.90 -1.74 8.87
N VAL A 292 6.24 -3.02 8.96
CA VAL A 292 7.13 -3.70 8.00
C VAL A 292 6.56 -3.63 6.58
N SER A 293 5.25 -3.84 6.41
CA SER A 293 4.59 -3.84 5.11
C SER A 293 4.66 -2.47 4.43
N ILE A 294 4.27 -1.41 5.15
CA ILE A 294 4.23 -0.04 4.62
C ILE A 294 5.64 0.44 4.27
N ARG A 295 6.62 0.23 5.17
CA ARG A 295 8.02 0.63 4.92
C ARG A 295 8.63 -0.14 3.74
N LYS A 296 8.37 -1.45 3.62
CA LYS A 296 8.81 -2.23 2.47
C LYS A 296 8.29 -1.67 1.16
N GLU A 297 7.00 -1.32 1.10
CA GLU A 297 6.38 -0.73 -0.10
C GLU A 297 7.00 0.63 -0.44
N LEU A 298 7.26 1.48 0.56
CA LEU A 298 7.98 2.76 0.35
C LEU A 298 9.38 2.55 -0.22
N LEU A 299 10.17 1.61 0.34
CA LEU A 299 11.52 1.33 -0.17
C LEU A 299 11.48 0.83 -1.63
N VAL A 300 10.49 -0.01 -1.97
CA VAL A 300 10.28 -0.47 -3.36
C VAL A 300 9.86 0.70 -4.26
N ALA A 301 8.97 1.58 -3.80
CA ALA A 301 8.56 2.77 -4.55
C ALA A 301 9.74 3.72 -4.80
N SER A 302 10.57 3.99 -3.79
CA SER A 302 11.81 4.76 -3.95
C SER A 302 12.74 4.14 -4.99
N LYS A 303 12.88 2.80 -5.00
CA LYS A 303 13.67 2.09 -6.02
C LYS A 303 13.08 2.26 -7.42
N HIS A 304 11.75 2.25 -7.57
CA HIS A 304 11.13 2.51 -8.87
C HIS A 304 11.41 3.93 -9.37
N VAL A 305 11.37 4.94 -8.50
CA VAL A 305 11.73 6.33 -8.87
C VAL A 305 13.18 6.39 -9.34
N LEU A 306 14.11 5.76 -8.62
CA LEU A 306 15.54 5.73 -9.01
C LEU A 306 15.80 5.09 -10.37
N GLY A 307 14.98 4.11 -10.76
CA GLY A 307 15.05 3.46 -12.06
C GLY A 307 14.52 4.30 -13.23
N THR A 308 14.21 5.57 -13.02
CA THR A 308 13.63 6.48 -14.02
C THR A 308 14.35 7.83 -14.02
N ASP A 309 14.00 8.71 -14.97
CA ASP A 309 14.58 10.06 -15.05
C ASP A 309 14.14 10.97 -13.89
N PHE A 310 13.10 10.59 -13.16
CA PHE A 310 12.58 11.30 -11.98
C PHE A 310 13.46 11.17 -10.72
N LYS A 311 14.57 10.44 -10.82
CA LYS A 311 15.53 10.25 -9.71
C LYS A 311 16.15 11.56 -9.23
N GLN A 312 16.22 12.57 -10.10
CA GLN A 312 16.78 13.89 -9.77
C GLN A 312 16.02 14.56 -8.62
N GLY A 313 14.69 14.39 -8.55
CA GLY A 313 13.88 14.88 -7.44
C GLY A 313 14.24 14.30 -6.06
N LEU A 314 14.96 13.17 -5.98
CA LEU A 314 15.41 12.57 -4.72
C LEU A 314 16.75 13.14 -4.22
N PHE A 315 17.57 13.71 -5.10
CA PHE A 315 18.94 14.10 -4.75
C PHE A 315 19.02 15.23 -3.72
N PRO A 316 18.17 16.27 -3.76
CA PRO A 316 18.13 17.29 -2.70
C PRO A 316 17.74 16.74 -1.32
N LEU A 317 17.21 15.51 -1.25
CA LEU A 317 16.72 14.86 -0.04
C LEU A 317 17.68 13.77 0.47
N ILE A 318 18.88 13.68 -0.11
CA ILE A 318 19.88 12.64 0.18
C ILE A 318 20.22 12.55 1.66
N ASP A 319 20.38 13.68 2.35
CA ASP A 319 20.79 13.69 3.76
C ASP A 319 19.75 13.02 4.66
N MET A 320 18.46 13.20 4.36
CA MET A 320 17.37 12.52 5.05
C MET A 320 17.34 11.03 4.72
N LEU A 321 17.64 10.67 3.46
CA LEU A 321 17.69 9.28 3.03
C LEU A 321 18.88 8.53 3.66
N LEU A 322 19.99 9.20 3.97
CA LEU A 322 21.16 8.59 4.61
C LEU A 322 20.94 8.21 6.09
N GLU A 323 19.83 8.63 6.71
CA GLU A 323 19.46 8.24 8.07
C GLU A 323 18.83 6.83 8.08
N GLU A 324 19.56 5.82 8.59
CA GLU A 324 19.09 4.42 8.67
C GLU A 324 17.76 4.32 9.44
N ARG A 325 17.62 5.12 10.52
CA ARG A 325 16.42 5.14 11.35
C ARG A 325 15.18 5.56 10.57
N ASP A 326 15.31 6.54 9.68
CA ASP A 326 14.18 7.06 8.91
C ASP A 326 13.79 6.10 7.78
N LEU A 327 14.76 5.39 7.19
CA LEU A 327 14.48 4.36 6.18
C LEU A 327 13.85 3.10 6.78
N VAL A 328 14.47 2.55 7.81
CA VAL A 328 14.14 1.20 8.32
C VAL A 328 13.14 1.26 9.47
N GLY A 329 13.17 2.30 10.29
CA GLY A 329 12.39 2.42 11.52
C GLY A 329 13.15 1.93 12.75
N SER A 330 12.50 2.06 13.91
CA SER A 330 13.06 1.66 15.21
C SER A 330 12.63 0.26 15.67
N GLY A 331 11.60 -0.30 15.03
CA GLY A 331 11.03 -1.57 15.41
C GLY A 331 11.92 -2.75 15.03
N ARG A 332 12.12 -3.68 15.96
CA ARG A 332 12.98 -4.87 15.74
C ARG A 332 12.60 -5.66 14.49
N ALA A 333 11.32 -5.90 14.26
CA ALA A 333 10.85 -6.61 13.07
C ALA A 333 11.17 -5.87 11.76
N CYS A 334 11.13 -4.53 11.77
CA CYS A 334 11.51 -3.71 10.63
C CYS A 334 13.02 -3.79 10.39
N LEU A 335 13.83 -3.68 11.45
CA LEU A 335 15.29 -3.79 11.38
C LEU A 335 15.75 -5.14 10.81
N GLU A 336 15.22 -6.25 11.31
CA GLU A 336 15.60 -7.59 10.84
C GLU A 336 15.16 -7.84 9.38
N THR A 337 14.01 -7.32 8.96
CA THR A 337 13.43 -7.63 7.64
C THR A 337 13.87 -6.67 6.54
N LEU A 338 14.04 -5.38 6.83
CA LEU A 338 14.15 -4.33 5.82
C LEU A 338 15.57 -3.81 5.59
N LYS A 339 16.51 -4.06 6.50
CA LYS A 339 17.92 -3.66 6.34
C LYS A 339 18.52 -4.04 4.96
N PRO A 340 18.35 -5.27 4.44
CA PRO A 340 18.89 -5.63 3.13
C PRO A 340 18.37 -4.73 2.00
N LEU A 341 17.06 -4.43 2.01
CA LEU A 341 16.42 -3.62 1.00
C LEU A 341 16.83 -2.14 1.12
N ALA A 342 16.87 -1.62 2.34
CA ALA A 342 17.28 -0.24 2.61
C ALA A 342 18.73 0.02 2.20
N TYR A 343 19.66 -0.89 2.50
CA TYR A 343 21.06 -0.74 2.11
C TYR A 343 21.29 -0.91 0.61
N SER A 344 20.56 -1.80 -0.06
CA SER A 344 20.57 -1.87 -1.52
C SER A 344 20.09 -0.56 -2.13
N LEU A 345 18.99 -0.01 -1.62
CA LEU A 345 18.44 1.27 -2.09
C LEU A 345 19.44 2.42 -1.87
N LEU A 346 20.00 2.53 -0.65
CA LEU A 346 21.01 3.54 -0.33
C LEU A 346 22.22 3.46 -1.24
N ALA A 347 22.73 2.26 -1.50
CA ALA A 347 23.87 2.08 -2.39
C ALA A 347 23.54 2.53 -3.82
N GLU A 348 22.35 2.21 -4.31
CA GLU A 348 21.88 2.67 -5.62
C GLU A 348 21.73 4.20 -5.68
N ILE A 349 21.16 4.84 -4.65
CA ILE A 349 21.04 6.31 -4.58
C ILE A 349 22.42 6.95 -4.61
N VAL A 350 23.30 6.54 -3.69
CA VAL A 350 24.65 7.09 -3.57
C VAL A 350 25.41 6.92 -4.88
N HIS A 351 25.29 5.75 -5.53
CA HIS A 351 25.91 5.53 -6.83
C HIS A 351 25.45 6.56 -7.87
N HIS A 352 24.16 6.88 -7.93
CA HIS A 352 23.64 7.85 -8.89
C HIS A 352 24.08 9.30 -8.61
N VAL A 353 24.12 9.70 -7.33
CA VAL A 353 24.41 11.10 -6.95
C VAL A 353 25.89 11.37 -6.64
N ARG A 354 26.76 10.36 -6.70
CA ARG A 354 28.16 10.43 -6.21
C ARG A 354 28.99 11.62 -6.70
N GLY A 355 28.75 12.10 -7.93
CA GLY A 355 29.45 13.26 -8.48
C GLY A 355 29.15 14.56 -7.74
N ASP A 356 27.91 14.71 -7.25
CA ASP A 356 27.41 15.95 -6.65
C ASP A 356 27.60 15.98 -5.12
N LEU A 357 28.00 14.86 -4.51
CA LEU A 357 28.19 14.76 -3.06
C LEU A 357 29.38 15.59 -2.57
N SER A 358 29.24 16.24 -1.41
CA SER A 358 30.36 16.89 -0.72
C SER A 358 31.30 15.86 -0.05
N LEU A 359 32.54 16.25 0.25
CA LEU A 359 33.50 15.39 0.97
C LEU A 359 32.98 14.99 2.36
N SER A 360 32.23 15.86 3.04
CA SER A 360 31.58 15.56 4.32
C SER A 360 30.49 14.50 4.19
N GLN A 361 29.65 14.57 3.15
CA GLN A 361 28.66 13.53 2.86
C GLN A 361 29.33 12.20 2.50
N LEU A 362 30.38 12.23 1.67
CA LEU A 362 31.17 11.04 1.32
C LEU A 362 31.80 10.40 2.56
N SER A 363 32.33 11.20 3.49
CA SER A 363 32.86 10.72 4.78
C SER A 363 31.81 9.94 5.58
N ARG A 364 30.59 10.48 5.69
CA ARG A 364 29.47 9.83 6.38
C ARG A 364 29.05 8.52 5.70
N ILE A 365 28.97 8.52 4.37
CA ILE A 365 28.65 7.34 3.56
C ILE A 365 29.70 6.25 3.74
N ILE A 366 31.00 6.58 3.64
CA ILE A 366 32.09 5.63 3.83
C ILE A 366 32.04 5.00 5.22
N TYR A 367 31.76 5.80 6.26
CA TYR A 367 31.61 5.27 7.62
C TYR A 367 30.45 4.28 7.74
N LEU A 368 29.27 4.62 7.19
CA LEU A 368 28.09 3.75 7.19
C LEU A 368 28.35 2.44 6.44
N PHE A 369 28.85 2.52 5.21
CA PHE A 369 29.06 1.34 4.37
C PHE A 369 30.25 0.48 4.81
N SER A 370 31.29 1.07 5.41
CA SER A 370 32.36 0.28 6.03
C SER A 370 31.84 -0.47 7.26
N SER A 371 31.05 0.17 8.13
CA SER A 371 30.42 -0.48 9.28
C SER A 371 29.53 -1.68 8.86
N ASN A 372 28.67 -1.46 7.85
CA ASN A 372 27.82 -2.52 7.30
C ASN A 372 28.60 -3.65 6.63
N MET A 373 29.73 -3.36 5.99
CA MET A 373 30.60 -4.40 5.40
C MET A 373 31.20 -5.32 6.48
N HIS A 374 31.46 -4.81 7.68
CA HIS A 374 32.02 -5.57 8.81
C HIS A 374 30.97 -6.20 9.73
N ASP A 375 29.69 -5.86 9.58
CA ASP A 375 28.61 -6.41 10.40
C ASP A 375 28.31 -7.88 10.03
N ALA A 376 28.69 -8.80 10.91
CA ALA A 376 28.49 -10.24 10.72
C ALA A 376 27.02 -10.68 10.77
N SER A 377 26.10 -9.82 11.23
CA SER A 377 24.65 -10.12 11.22
C SER A 377 24.01 -9.94 9.84
N LEU A 378 24.68 -9.24 8.92
CA LEU A 378 24.19 -8.98 7.58
C LEU A 378 24.58 -10.08 6.60
N SER A 379 23.76 -10.26 5.57
CA SER A 379 24.04 -11.25 4.53
C SER A 379 25.25 -10.85 3.68
N LEU A 380 25.92 -11.86 3.16
CA LEU A 380 27.10 -11.71 2.31
C LEU A 380 26.85 -10.83 1.06
N SER A 381 25.64 -10.87 0.51
CA SER A 381 25.23 -10.03 -0.61
C SER A 381 25.28 -8.53 -0.27
N ILE A 382 24.93 -8.16 0.97
CA ILE A 382 25.02 -6.78 1.46
C ILE A 382 26.48 -6.38 1.59
N HIS A 383 27.34 -7.25 2.12
CA HIS A 383 28.78 -6.98 2.22
C HIS A 383 29.39 -6.71 0.84
N THR A 384 29.04 -7.49 -0.20
CA THR A 384 29.48 -7.22 -1.58
C THR A 384 29.00 -5.86 -2.06
N THR A 385 27.74 -5.51 -1.78
CA THR A 385 27.14 -4.24 -2.22
C THR A 385 27.85 -3.05 -1.58
N CYS A 386 28.16 -3.14 -0.28
CA CYS A 386 28.92 -2.13 0.44
C CYS A 386 30.33 -1.97 -0.13
N ALA A 387 31.04 -3.08 -0.36
CA ALA A 387 32.37 -3.08 -0.97
C ALA A 387 32.36 -2.43 -2.36
N ARG A 388 31.44 -2.87 -3.23
CA ARG A 388 31.31 -2.33 -4.59
C ARG A 388 31.02 -0.84 -4.59
N LEU A 389 30.12 -0.38 -3.70
CA LEU A 389 29.84 1.05 -3.58
C LEU A 389 31.09 1.83 -3.17
N MET A 390 31.79 1.40 -2.12
CA MET A 390 33.00 2.09 -1.67
C MET A 390 34.06 2.20 -2.77
N LEU A 391 34.23 1.18 -3.60
CA LEU A 391 35.12 1.25 -4.78
C LEU A 391 34.63 2.27 -5.81
N ASN A 392 33.33 2.31 -6.09
CA ASN A 392 32.73 3.29 -6.99
C ASN A 392 32.82 4.74 -6.49
N LEU A 393 33.18 4.98 -5.21
CA LEU A 393 33.40 6.31 -4.65
C LEU A 393 34.85 6.80 -4.82
N VAL A 394 35.81 5.93 -5.15
CA VAL A 394 37.23 6.28 -5.26
C VAL A 394 37.47 7.38 -6.28
N GLU A 395 36.93 7.23 -7.50
CA GLU A 395 37.07 8.21 -8.58
C GLU A 395 36.43 9.56 -8.23
N PRO A 396 35.16 9.65 -7.77
CA PRO A 396 34.56 10.91 -7.32
C PRO A 396 35.31 11.60 -6.18
N ILE A 397 35.90 10.84 -5.24
CA ILE A 397 36.70 11.41 -4.15
C ILE A 397 38.00 12.00 -4.70
N PHE A 398 38.64 11.30 -5.64
CA PHE A 398 39.87 11.76 -6.27
C PHE A 398 39.65 13.05 -7.08
N GLU A 399 38.59 13.10 -7.88
CA GLU A 399 38.24 14.28 -8.70
C GLU A 399 37.96 15.54 -7.87
N LYS A 400 37.50 15.40 -6.62
CA LYS A 400 37.24 16.52 -5.71
C LYS A 400 38.50 17.11 -5.06
N GLY A 401 39.65 16.45 -5.19
CA GLY A 401 40.94 16.94 -4.68
C GLY A 401 41.55 18.04 -5.55
N VAL A 402 40.86 19.17 -5.73
CA VAL A 402 41.31 20.27 -6.61
C VAL A 402 42.35 21.17 -5.92
N ASP A 403 42.14 21.46 -4.63
CA ASP A 403 43.02 22.29 -3.82
C ASP A 403 43.73 21.45 -2.74
N GLN A 404 44.88 21.93 -2.23
CA GLN A 404 45.66 21.24 -1.19
C GLN A 404 44.83 20.76 0.03
N PRO A 405 43.95 21.58 0.66
CA PRO A 405 43.13 21.11 1.78
C PRO A 405 42.13 20.02 1.38
N ALA A 406 41.52 20.12 0.20
CA ALA A 406 40.58 19.13 -0.31
C ALA A 406 41.29 17.81 -0.68
N MET A 407 42.52 17.89 -1.22
CA MET A 407 43.37 16.72 -1.46
C MET A 407 43.72 15.97 -0.17
N ASP A 408 44.02 16.70 0.91
CA ASP A 408 44.35 16.07 2.19
C ASP A 408 43.12 15.36 2.79
N GLU A 409 41.94 15.97 2.71
CA GLU A 409 40.68 15.33 3.13
C GLU A 409 40.34 14.11 2.25
N ALA A 410 40.43 14.24 0.92
CA ALA A 410 40.22 13.13 0.00
C ALA A 410 41.18 11.97 0.26
N ARG A 411 42.46 12.23 0.55
CA ARG A 411 43.44 11.21 0.92
C ARG A 411 43.03 10.46 2.18
N ILE A 412 42.53 11.15 3.20
CA ILE A 412 42.02 10.52 4.42
C ILE A 412 40.84 9.61 4.10
N LEU A 413 39.90 10.04 3.25
CA LEU A 413 38.74 9.24 2.86
C LEU A 413 39.14 7.98 2.09
N LEU A 414 40.06 8.09 1.13
CA LEU A 414 40.61 6.95 0.40
C LEU A 414 41.35 5.97 1.32
N GLY A 415 42.10 6.49 2.29
CA GLY A 415 42.73 5.68 3.34
C GLY A 415 41.71 4.87 4.15
N ARG A 416 40.60 5.50 4.55
CA ARG A 416 39.51 4.81 5.28
C ARG A 416 38.87 3.69 4.46
N ILE A 417 38.70 3.88 3.15
CA ILE A 417 38.20 2.83 2.26
C ILE A 417 39.19 1.66 2.27
N LEU A 418 40.48 1.92 2.07
CA LEU A 418 41.52 0.88 2.06
C LEU A 418 41.57 0.11 3.39
N ASP A 419 41.54 0.83 4.53
CA ASP A 419 41.53 0.24 5.86
C ASP A 419 40.35 -0.70 6.07
N ALA A 420 39.15 -0.32 5.59
CA ALA A 420 37.96 -1.17 5.67
C ALA A 420 38.15 -2.48 4.86
N PHE A 421 38.70 -2.40 3.65
CA PHE A 421 38.99 -3.59 2.85
C PHE A 421 40.02 -4.51 3.51
N VAL A 422 41.13 -3.95 4.01
CA VAL A 422 42.16 -4.71 4.74
C VAL A 422 41.57 -5.38 5.98
N GLY A 423 40.76 -4.65 6.75
CA GLY A 423 40.03 -5.21 7.89
C GLY A 423 39.16 -6.41 7.49
N LYS A 424 38.49 -6.33 6.34
CA LYS A 424 37.56 -7.38 5.89
C LYS A 424 38.33 -8.63 5.46
N PHE A 425 39.43 -8.48 4.74
CA PHE A 425 40.33 -9.60 4.46
C PHE A 425 40.90 -10.22 5.75
N GLY A 426 41.18 -9.39 6.76
CA GLY A 426 41.55 -9.86 8.10
C GLY A 426 40.48 -10.75 8.75
N THR A 427 39.19 -10.39 8.61
CA THR A 427 38.08 -11.24 9.09
C THR A 427 37.96 -12.55 8.31
N PHE A 428 38.16 -12.52 6.99
CA PHE A 428 38.15 -13.75 6.17
C PHE A 428 39.27 -14.69 6.54
N LYS A 429 40.50 -14.18 6.69
CA LYS A 429 41.65 -14.98 7.10
C LYS A 429 41.39 -15.77 8.39
N ARG A 430 40.62 -15.21 9.32
CA ARG A 430 40.25 -15.86 10.60
C ARG A 430 39.15 -16.91 10.45
N THR A 431 38.23 -16.74 9.49
CA THR A 431 37.09 -17.65 9.24
C THR A 431 37.42 -18.76 8.25
N THR A 432 38.39 -18.57 7.34
CA THR A 432 38.83 -19.57 6.34
C THR A 432 39.11 -20.96 6.93
N PRO A 433 39.78 -21.11 8.11
CA PRO A 433 40.01 -22.44 8.70
C PRO A 433 38.72 -23.16 9.12
N GLN A 434 37.68 -22.42 9.51
CA GLN A 434 36.39 -22.97 9.93
C GLN A 434 35.54 -23.39 8.73
N VAL A 435 35.58 -22.63 7.64
CA VAL A 435 34.87 -22.91 6.38
C VAL A 435 35.44 -24.14 5.67
N TYR A 436 36.76 -24.29 5.68
CA TYR A 436 37.46 -25.44 5.11
C TYR A 436 37.02 -26.77 5.76
N ASN A 437 36.73 -26.74 7.08
CA ASN A 437 36.22 -27.90 7.81
C ASN A 437 34.71 -28.14 7.63
N ASN A 438 33.91 -27.11 7.30
CA ASN A 438 32.45 -27.18 7.19
C ASN A 438 31.90 -27.27 5.74
N GLN A 439 32.76 -27.44 4.72
CA GLN A 439 32.38 -27.55 3.29
C GLN A 439 31.42 -26.45 2.77
N HIS A 440 31.44 -25.24 3.35
CA HIS A 440 30.62 -24.11 2.88
C HIS A 440 31.34 -23.34 1.77
N TRP A 441 31.26 -23.85 0.53
CA TRP A 441 31.90 -23.28 -0.66
C TRP A 441 31.48 -21.84 -1.03
N SER A 442 30.35 -21.34 -0.49
CA SER A 442 29.86 -19.97 -0.74
C SER A 442 30.80 -18.87 -0.24
N GLU A 443 31.48 -19.07 0.89
CA GLU A 443 32.43 -18.11 1.46
C GLU A 443 33.78 -18.13 0.72
N VAL A 444 34.17 -19.28 0.15
CA VAL A 444 35.37 -19.40 -0.69
C VAL A 444 35.17 -18.69 -2.03
N CYS A 445 34.00 -18.83 -2.65
CA CYS A 445 33.63 -18.06 -3.85
C CYS A 445 33.62 -16.56 -3.58
N TYR A 446 33.28 -16.11 -2.37
CA TYR A 446 33.28 -14.70 -2.01
C TYR A 446 34.67 -14.09 -1.88
N ALA A 447 35.61 -14.81 -1.26
CA ALA A 447 37.00 -14.39 -1.24
C ALA A 447 37.53 -14.23 -2.68
N ALA A 448 37.22 -15.18 -3.57
CA ALA A 448 37.55 -15.07 -4.98
C ALA A 448 36.83 -13.91 -5.69
N MET A 449 35.57 -13.61 -5.35
CA MET A 449 34.80 -12.51 -5.95
C MET A 449 35.31 -11.14 -5.51
N LEU A 450 35.70 -10.96 -4.25
CA LEU A 450 36.37 -9.74 -3.77
C LEU A 450 37.73 -9.55 -4.45
N PHE A 451 38.48 -10.63 -4.67
CA PHE A 451 39.72 -10.61 -5.45
C PHE A 451 39.50 -10.29 -6.93
N HIS A 452 38.30 -10.53 -7.47
CA HIS A 452 37.92 -10.20 -8.85
C HIS A 452 37.30 -8.81 -9.01
N ILE A 453 36.84 -8.20 -7.90
CA ILE A 453 36.27 -6.85 -7.86
C ILE A 453 37.37 -5.78 -7.68
N LEU A 454 38.49 -6.14 -7.04
CA LEU A 454 39.78 -5.43 -7.15
C LEU A 454 40.42 -5.75 -8.51
#